data_AF-K1RJ81-F1
#
_entry.id   AF-K1RJ81-F1
#
_cell.length_a   1.000
_cell.length_b   1.000
_cell.length_c   1.000
_cell.angle_alpha   90.00
_cell.angle_beta   90.00
_cell.angle_gamma   90.00
#
_symmetry.space_group_name_H-M   'P 1'
#
loop_
_entity.id
_entity.type
_entity.pdbx_description
1 polymer ?
#
loop_
_entity_poly.entity_id
_entity_poly.type
_entity_poly.pdbx_seq_one_letter_code
_entity_poly.pdbx_strand_id
1 'polypeptide(L)'
;MGVFHPEGEPFSFSFDWLTPSGLSTKDFIAPSSFRFGEGRYFRMGKKIGAASFLEILAPELNDRMLADILDLETGVIVNLHIRSIDQSEAIKTIKRKITDLDKMKIEEQKKAVRSG
;
A
#
# COMPACT_ATOMS: atom_id res chain seq x y z
N MET A 1 7.12 -3.25 21.54
CA MET A 1 7.39 -4.25 20.48
C MET A 1 6.07 -4.94 20.16
N GLY A 2 5.39 -4.52 19.09
CA GLY A 2 4.02 -4.97 18.78
C GLY A 2 4.01 -6.26 17.98
N VAL A 3 4.03 -7.41 18.67
CA VAL A 3 3.66 -8.68 18.04
C VAL A 3 2.14 -8.70 17.97
N PHE A 4 1.59 -8.77 16.76
CA PHE A 4 0.15 -8.84 16.53
C PHE A 4 -0.31 -10.27 16.87
N HIS A 5 -0.48 -10.56 18.17
CA HIS A 5 -1.15 -11.78 18.63
C HIS A 5 -2.62 -11.45 18.92
N PRO A 6 -3.55 -11.70 17.97
CA PRO A 6 -4.93 -11.20 18.05
C PRO A 6 -5.72 -11.71 19.27
N GLU A 7 -5.25 -12.79 19.91
CA GLU A 7 -5.94 -13.42 21.03
C GLU A 7 -5.54 -12.87 22.41
N GLY A 8 -4.47 -12.04 22.47
CA GLY A 8 -4.07 -11.32 23.70
C GLY A 8 -3.28 -12.14 24.72
N GLU A 9 -3.01 -13.41 24.42
CA GLU A 9 -2.12 -14.27 25.21
C GLU A 9 -0.64 -13.92 24.96
N PRO A 10 0.28 -14.19 25.91
CA PRO A 10 1.70 -14.02 25.69
C PRO A 10 2.16 -14.89 24.52
N PHE A 11 2.78 -14.25 23.52
CA PHE A 11 3.35 -14.98 22.38
C PHE A 11 4.41 -15.96 22.87
N SER A 12 4.12 -17.26 22.76
CA SER A 12 5.01 -18.35 23.16
C SER A 12 5.52 -19.05 21.90
N PHE A 13 6.84 -19.08 21.73
CA PHE A 13 7.48 -19.66 20.55
C PHE A 13 8.87 -20.22 20.90
N SER A 14 9.17 -21.41 20.38
CA SER A 14 10.53 -21.97 20.32
C SER A 14 10.76 -22.61 18.96
N PHE A 15 11.97 -22.43 18.41
CA PHE A 15 12.38 -23.10 17.17
C PHE A 15 12.38 -24.63 17.30
N ASP A 16 12.60 -25.16 18.51
CA ASP A 16 12.58 -26.60 18.79
C ASP A 16 11.22 -27.24 18.50
N TRP A 17 10.16 -26.44 18.46
CA TRP A 17 8.80 -26.92 18.19
C TRP A 17 8.51 -27.13 16.70
N LEU A 18 9.31 -26.57 15.79
CA LEU A 18 9.04 -26.61 14.34
C LEU A 18 9.21 -28.02 13.77
N THR A 19 10.37 -28.64 14.00
CA THR A 19 10.75 -29.94 13.43
C THR A 19 9.81 -31.09 13.84
N PRO A 20 9.41 -31.22 15.13
CA PRO A 20 8.53 -32.30 15.56
C PRO A 20 7.05 -32.12 15.16
N SER A 21 6.60 -30.87 15.00
CA SER A 21 5.18 -30.57 14.73
C SER A 21 4.85 -30.47 13.25
N GLY A 22 5.86 -30.33 12.38
CA GLY A 22 5.65 -30.03 10.97
C GLY A 22 5.17 -28.59 10.71
N LEU A 23 5.14 -27.74 11.75
CA LEU A 23 4.73 -26.35 11.65
C LEU A 23 5.90 -25.47 11.20
N SER A 24 5.55 -24.37 10.54
CA SER A 24 6.45 -23.30 10.15
C SER A 24 6.34 -22.10 11.11
N THR A 25 7.30 -21.19 11.08
CA THR A 25 7.23 -19.93 11.85
C THR A 25 6.01 -19.09 11.51
N LYS A 26 5.44 -19.23 10.30
CA LYS A 26 4.24 -18.52 9.86
C LYS A 26 3.00 -18.96 10.63
N ASP A 27 2.93 -20.24 11.00
CA ASP A 27 1.76 -20.81 11.68
C ASP A 27 1.59 -20.25 13.11
N PHE A 28 2.67 -19.75 13.72
CA PHE A 28 2.65 -19.14 15.06
C PHE A 28 2.24 -17.67 15.07
N ILE A 29 2.38 -16.97 13.94
CA ILE A 29 2.01 -15.55 13.79
C ILE A 29 0.73 -15.36 12.99
N ALA A 30 0.28 -16.40 12.28
CA ALA A 30 -0.96 -16.38 11.53
C ALA A 30 -2.16 -16.33 12.49
N PRO A 31 -3.16 -15.49 12.20
CA PRO A 31 -4.39 -15.53 12.96
C PRO A 31 -5.19 -16.80 12.67
N SER A 32 -6.00 -17.22 13.65
CA SER A 32 -6.88 -18.38 13.54
C SER A 32 -7.91 -18.26 12.41
N SER A 33 -8.41 -17.06 12.13
CA SER A 33 -9.28 -16.79 10.97
C SER A 33 -9.37 -15.31 10.61
N PHE A 34 -9.76 -15.05 9.37
CA PHE A 34 -10.22 -13.73 8.91
C PHE A 34 -11.70 -13.79 8.54
N ARG A 35 -12.45 -12.73 8.87
CA ARG A 35 -13.81 -12.52 8.38
C ARG A 35 -13.88 -11.21 7.60
N PHE A 36 -14.35 -11.32 6.36
CA PHE A 36 -14.58 -10.21 5.45
C PHE A 36 -16.09 -10.08 5.19
N GLY A 37 -16.61 -8.85 5.11
CA GLY A 37 -18.05 -8.65 4.87
C GLY A 37 -18.55 -7.23 5.15
N GLU A 38 -17.81 -6.45 5.95
CA GLU A 38 -18.18 -5.06 6.32
C GLU A 38 -17.49 -4.02 5.41
N GLY A 39 -17.31 -4.36 4.12
CA GLY A 39 -16.68 -3.51 3.12
C GLY A 39 -15.18 -3.25 3.40
N ARG A 40 -14.88 -2.15 4.09
CA ARG A 40 -13.52 -1.65 4.37
C ARG A 40 -12.87 -2.26 5.63
N TYR A 41 -13.64 -2.99 6.43
CA TYR A 41 -13.16 -3.61 7.67
C TYR A 41 -13.11 -5.14 7.54
N PHE A 42 -12.14 -5.73 8.23
CA PHE A 42 -12.03 -7.16 8.43
C PHE A 42 -11.89 -7.48 9.92
N ARG A 43 -12.31 -8.69 10.32
CA ARG A 43 -12.13 -9.17 11.69
C ARG A 43 -11.09 -10.27 11.75
N MET A 44 -10.27 -10.21 12.77
CA MET A 44 -9.19 -11.17 13.06
C MET A 44 -9.24 -11.49 14.56
N GLY A 45 -9.81 -12.63 14.93
CA GLY A 45 -10.14 -12.94 16.32
C GLY A 45 -11.05 -11.87 16.95
N LYS A 46 -10.61 -11.28 18.07
CA LYS A 46 -11.32 -10.18 18.75
C LYS A 46 -10.97 -8.78 18.21
N LYS A 47 -10.07 -8.69 17.23
CA LYS A 47 -9.59 -7.42 16.67
C LYS A 47 -10.34 -7.08 15.38
N ILE A 48 -10.60 -5.78 15.19
CA ILE A 48 -11.12 -5.22 13.94
C ILE A 48 -9.97 -4.48 13.28
N GLY A 49 -9.73 -4.75 12.00
CA GLY A 49 -8.72 -4.10 11.18
C GLY A 49 -9.32 -3.45 9.94
N ALA A 50 -8.59 -2.50 9.37
CA ALA A 50 -8.87 -1.93 8.06
C ALA A 50 -7.57 -1.92 7.27
N ALA A 51 -7.66 -2.13 5.95
CA ALA A 51 -6.55 -1.95 5.04
C ALA A 51 -6.81 -0.72 4.18
N SER A 52 -5.80 0.12 3.99
CA SER A 52 -5.87 1.27 3.09
C SER A 52 -4.68 1.22 2.14
N PHE A 53 -4.93 1.57 0.89
CA PHE A 53 -3.93 1.61 -0.16
C PHE A 53 -3.81 3.05 -0.66
N LEU A 54 -2.57 3.52 -0.78
CA LEU A 54 -2.24 4.84 -1.28
C LEU A 54 -1.15 4.70 -2.34
N GLU A 55 -1.43 5.19 -3.54
CA GLU A 55 -0.46 5.29 -4.63
C GLU A 55 -0.14 6.77 -4.88
N ILE A 56 1.15 7.12 -4.84
CA ILE A 56 1.62 8.48 -5.08
C ILE A 56 2.49 8.47 -6.34
N LEU A 57 2.02 9.18 -7.37
CA LEU A 57 2.77 9.44 -8.59
C LEU A 57 3.36 10.85 -8.52
N ALA A 58 4.40 11.02 -7.72
CA ALA A 58 5.08 12.30 -7.55
C ALA A 58 6.55 12.21 -7.99
N PRO A 59 7.13 13.28 -8.56
CA PRO A 59 8.55 13.32 -8.94
C PRO A 59 9.49 13.26 -7.74
N GLU A 60 8.99 13.63 -6.55
CA GLU A 60 9.70 13.58 -5.28
C GLU A 60 8.73 13.20 -4.17
N LEU A 61 9.22 12.47 -3.17
CA LEU A 61 8.50 12.13 -1.95
C LEU A 61 9.17 12.85 -0.78
N ASN A 62 8.42 13.67 -0.07
CA ASN A 62 8.96 14.43 1.06
C ASN A 62 9.05 13.54 2.32
N ASP A 63 10.19 13.54 2.99
CA ASP A 63 10.47 12.81 4.23
C ASP A 63 9.45 13.12 5.35
N ARG A 64 8.81 14.29 5.32
CA ARG A 64 7.74 14.65 6.24
C ARG A 64 6.58 13.66 6.22
N MET A 65 6.27 13.08 5.05
CA MET A 65 5.23 12.06 4.96
C MET A 65 5.58 10.80 5.77
N LEU A 66 6.86 10.41 5.79
CA LEU A 66 7.30 9.27 6.59
C LEU A 66 7.24 9.59 8.08
N ALA A 67 7.62 10.82 8.46
CA ALA A 67 7.53 11.28 9.84
C ALA A 67 6.07 11.26 10.35
N ASP A 68 5.12 11.77 9.56
CA ASP A 68 3.70 11.80 9.93
C ASP A 68 3.12 10.38 10.11
N ILE A 69 3.61 9.40 9.36
CA ILE A 69 3.20 7.99 9.51
C ILE A 69 3.80 7.37 10.80
N LEU A 70 5.05 7.70 11.13
CA LEU A 70 5.74 7.20 12.32
C LEU A 70 5.20 7.80 13.62
N ASP A 71 4.67 9.02 13.57
CA ASP A 71 4.09 9.74 14.71
C ASP A 71 2.68 9.24 15.09
N LEU A 72 2.12 8.30 14.33
CA LEU A 72 0.83 7.70 14.68
C LEU A 72 0.95 6.94 16.01
N GLU A 73 0.26 7.43 17.05
CA GLU A 73 0.12 6.77 18.37
C GLU A 73 -0.76 5.50 18.32
N THR A 74 -0.80 4.81 17.18
CA THR A 74 -1.59 3.60 16.96
C THR A 74 -0.71 2.49 16.40
N GLY A 75 -1.01 1.22 16.73
CA GLY A 75 -0.28 0.07 16.21
C GLY A 75 -0.55 -0.15 14.72
N VAL A 76 0.15 0.58 13.86
CA VAL A 76 0.02 0.52 12.40
C VAL A 76 1.20 -0.26 11.81
N ILE A 77 0.91 -1.14 10.85
CA ILE A 77 1.93 -1.79 10.03
C ILE A 77 1.95 -1.07 8.68
N VAL A 78 3.11 -0.52 8.34
CA VAL A 78 3.32 0.24 7.11
C VAL A 78 4.18 -0.61 6.17
N ASN A 79 3.70 -0.81 4.95
CA ASN A 79 4.49 -1.44 3.90
C ASN A 79 4.74 -0.41 2.79
N LEU A 80 6.00 -0.11 2.53
CA LEU A 80 6.42 0.91 1.58
C LEU A 80 7.20 0.26 0.42
N HIS A 81 6.65 0.38 -0.78
CA HIS A 81 7.30 -0.04 -2.01
C HIS A 81 7.74 1.21 -2.81
N ILE A 82 9.01 1.60 -2.69
CA ILE A 82 9.56 2.73 -3.45
C ILE A 82 10.15 2.20 -4.75
N ARG A 83 9.65 2.68 -5.90
CA ARG A 83 10.28 2.47 -7.20
C ARG A 83 10.83 3.79 -7.71
N SER A 84 12.14 3.94 -7.69
CA SER A 84 12.80 5.06 -8.37
C SER A 84 12.63 4.90 -9.88
N ILE A 85 12.07 5.91 -10.54
CA ILE A 85 12.08 6.03 -12.00
C ILE A 85 13.30 6.87 -12.37
N ASP A 86 14.03 6.46 -13.40
CA ASP A 86 15.14 7.28 -13.93
C ASP A 86 14.60 8.66 -14.35
N GLN A 87 15.27 9.73 -13.91
CA GLN A 87 14.80 11.09 -14.12
C GLN A 87 14.63 11.41 -15.62
N SER A 88 15.44 10.82 -16.49
CA SER A 88 15.33 11.01 -17.94
C SER A 88 14.08 10.32 -18.51
N GLU A 89 13.73 9.14 -18.01
CA GLU A 89 12.51 8.41 -18.38
C GLU A 89 11.25 9.12 -17.86
N ALA A 90 11.31 9.68 -16.66
CA ALA A 90 10.22 10.50 -16.10
C ALA A 90 9.96 11.76 -16.95
N ILE A 91 11.03 12.49 -17.32
CA ILE A 91 10.93 13.68 -18.19
C ILE A 91 10.35 13.30 -19.55
N LYS A 92 10.80 12.21 -20.18
CA LYS A 92 10.23 11.72 -21.46
C LYS A 92 8.74 11.42 -21.33
N THR A 93 8.34 10.77 -20.25
CA THR A 93 6.93 10.40 -20.01
C THR A 93 6.04 11.64 -19.85
N ILE A 94 6.51 12.66 -19.09
CA ILE A 94 5.79 13.93 -18.93
C ILE A 94 5.70 14.68 -20.27
N LYS A 95 6.81 14.82 -20.99
CA LYS A 95 6.83 15.48 -22.31
C LYS A 95 5.87 14.82 -23.29
N ARG A 96 5.83 13.48 -23.31
CA ARG A 96 4.90 12.73 -24.16
C ARG A 96 3.44 13.03 -23.82
N LYS A 97 3.07 12.99 -22.53
CA LYS A 97 1.72 13.33 -22.07
C LYS A 97 1.30 14.75 -22.46
N ILE A 98 2.23 15.72 -22.37
CA ILE A 98 1.96 17.11 -22.80
C ILE A 98 1.70 17.17 -24.30
N THR A 99 2.57 16.56 -25.12
CA THR A 99 2.40 16.52 -26.57
C THR A 99 1.08 15.86 -26.98
N ASP A 100 0.71 14.77 -26.32
CA ASP A 100 -0.55 14.06 -26.60
C ASP A 100 -1.76 14.94 -26.28
N LEU A 101 -1.75 15.65 -25.14
CA LEU A 101 -2.79 16.61 -24.77
C LEU A 101 -2.91 17.78 -25.76
N ASP A 102 -1.78 18.35 -26.18
CA ASP A 102 -1.76 19.43 -27.16
C ASP A 102 -2.32 18.98 -28.52
N LYS A 103 -1.98 17.76 -28.94
CA LYS A 103 -2.53 17.18 -30.17
C LYS A 103 -4.04 16.99 -30.08
N MET A 104 -4.55 16.45 -28.97
CA MET A 104 -5.99 16.28 -28.74
C MET A 104 -6.72 17.63 -28.77
N LYS A 105 -6.16 18.67 -28.13
CA LYS A 105 -6.71 20.02 -28.14
C LYS A 105 -6.81 20.61 -29.55
N ILE A 106 -5.77 20.42 -30.37
CA ILE A 106 -5.76 20.88 -31.77
C ILE A 106 -6.82 20.14 -32.60
N GLU A 107 -6.96 18.83 -32.43
CA GLU A 107 -7.97 18.04 -33.14
C GLU A 107 -9.39 18.48 -32.79
N GLU A 108 -9.68 18.74 -31.51
CA GLU A 108 -10.97 19.28 -31.09
C GLU A 108 -11.25 20.66 -31.69
N GLN A 109 -10.27 21.57 -31.68
CA GLN A 109 -10.43 22.90 -32.28
C GLN A 109 -10.67 22.83 -33.79
N LYS A 110 -9.95 21.97 -34.52
CA LYS A 110 -10.18 21.77 -35.96
C LYS A 110 -11.56 21.22 -36.26
N LYS A 111 -12.08 20.33 -35.40
CA LYS A 111 -13.43 19.79 -35.54
C LYS A 111 -14.48 20.88 -35.32
N ALA A 112 -14.33 21.71 -34.28
CA ALA A 112 -15.23 22.82 -33.99
C ALA A 112 -15.31 23.84 -35.13
N VAL A 113 -14.18 24.18 -35.75
CA VAL A 113 -14.12 25.10 -36.91
C VAL A 113 -14.80 24.52 -38.15
N ARG A 114 -14.81 23.18 -38.33
CA ARG A 114 -15.48 22.52 -39.47
C ARG A 114 -16.98 22.34 -39.27
N SER A 115 -17.46 22.47 -38.03
CA SER A 115 -18.88 22.32 -37.67
C SER A 115 -19.63 23.64 -37.50
N GLY A 116 -18.96 24.78 -37.72
CA GLY A 116 -19.57 26.12 -37.84
C GLY A 116 -19.59 26.56 -39.29
#